data_AF-A0A3D9SCB9-F1
#
_entry.id   AF-A0A3D9SCB9-F1
#
_cell.length_a   1.000
_cell.length_b   1.000
_cell.length_c   1.000
_cell.angle_alpha   90.00
_cell.angle_beta   90.00
_cell.angle_gamma   90.00
#
_symmetry.space_group_name_H-M   'P 1'
#
loop_
_entity.id
_entity.type
_entity.pdbx_description
1 polymer ?
#
loop_
_entity_poly.entity_id
_entity_poly.type
_entity_poly.pdbx_seq_one_letter_code
_entity_poly.pdbx_strand_id
1 'polypeptide(L)'
;MHPDDVHRSTERIRDVMQTDEPNEFEECCLIDINGNTIDVEASSTRIRNYPGRGTVVQSVFRDIRGRKKEEEALIHSEKLSVAGQMAAGIAHEIRNPLTSLIGFSKFLKTKIDKYHEYFDYKQTARKGKGKGKGKGTGKGKGKKAVLNLKSCQHSSSPSG
;
A
#
# COMPACT_ATOMS: atom_id res chain seq x y z
N MET A 1 -7.33 -40.74 -3.13
CA MET A 1 -6.08 -40.26 -2.49
C MET A 1 -5.09 -39.90 -3.58
N HIS A 2 -4.32 -38.82 -3.43
CA HIS A 2 -3.32 -38.41 -4.40
C HIS A 2 -2.14 -39.40 -4.47
N PRO A 3 -1.57 -39.71 -5.66
CA PRO A 3 -0.48 -40.69 -5.81
C PRO A 3 0.70 -40.47 -4.85
N ASP A 4 1.10 -39.22 -4.66
CA ASP A 4 2.22 -38.85 -3.78
C ASP A 4 1.94 -39.15 -2.30
N ASP A 5 0.67 -39.23 -1.91
CA ASP A 5 0.24 -39.46 -0.52
C ASP A 5 -0.12 -40.91 -0.21
N VAL A 6 -0.19 -41.78 -1.22
CA VAL A 6 -0.62 -43.18 -1.06
C VAL A 6 0.30 -43.93 -0.11
N HIS A 7 1.62 -43.79 -0.31
CA HIS A 7 2.61 -44.50 0.51
C HIS A 7 2.53 -44.04 1.97
N ARG A 8 2.62 -42.73 2.21
CA ARG A 8 2.54 -42.10 3.53
C ARG A 8 1.27 -42.49 4.28
N SER A 9 0.13 -42.49 3.59
CA SER A 9 -1.16 -42.82 4.21
C SER A 9 -1.30 -44.30 4.53
N THR A 10 -0.71 -45.17 3.71
CA THR A 10 -0.67 -46.61 3.99
C THR A 10 0.17 -46.90 5.24
N GLU A 11 1.29 -46.21 5.42
CA GLU A 11 2.13 -46.33 6.62
C GLU A 11 1.39 -45.82 7.85
N ARG A 12 0.78 -44.64 7.78
CA ARG A 12 -0.04 -44.09 8.88
C ARG A 12 -1.18 -45.02 9.31
N ILE A 13 -1.84 -45.68 8.36
CA ILE A 13 -2.87 -46.69 8.65
C ILE A 13 -2.26 -47.92 9.31
N ARG A 14 -1.08 -48.37 8.86
CA ARG A 14 -0.36 -49.49 9.48
C ARG A 14 0.03 -49.19 10.93
N ASP A 15 0.46 -47.98 11.22
CA ASP A 15 0.88 -47.58 12.58
C ASP A 15 -0.31 -47.54 13.54
N VAL A 16 -1.44 -47.00 13.08
CA VAL A 16 -2.71 -47.03 13.83
C VAL A 16 -3.22 -48.47 14.01
N MET A 17 -2.83 -49.41 13.14
CA MET A 17 -3.08 -50.84 13.38
C MET A 17 -2.16 -51.48 14.43
N GLN A 18 -1.17 -50.76 14.94
CA GLN A 18 -0.34 -51.19 16.07
C GLN A 18 -0.79 -50.55 17.39
N THR A 19 -1.36 -49.35 17.38
CA THR A 19 -1.80 -48.61 18.58
C THR A 19 -3.33 -48.41 18.66
N ASP A 20 -3.90 -48.19 19.84
CA ASP A 20 -5.31 -47.74 19.95
C ASP A 20 -5.45 -46.22 19.92
N GLU A 21 -4.32 -45.51 19.86
CA GLU A 21 -4.31 -44.05 19.86
C GLU A 21 -4.54 -43.50 18.45
N PRO A 22 -5.29 -42.39 18.32
CA PRO A 22 -5.40 -41.69 17.06
C PRO A 22 -4.03 -41.13 16.65
N ASN A 23 -3.70 -41.18 15.36
CA ASN A 23 -2.57 -40.41 14.86
C ASN A 23 -2.91 -38.91 14.79
N GLU A 24 -1.89 -38.05 14.85
CA GLU A 24 -2.08 -36.60 14.74
C GLU A 24 -2.63 -36.23 13.36
N PHE A 25 -3.36 -35.10 13.27
CA PHE A 25 -3.81 -34.58 11.99
C PHE A 25 -2.60 -34.20 11.13
N GLU A 26 -2.50 -34.81 9.95
CA GLU A 26 -1.46 -34.49 8.97
C GLU A 26 -2.10 -34.08 7.65
N GLU A 27 -1.53 -33.08 7.00
CA GLU A 27 -2.01 -32.60 5.71
C GLU A 27 -1.70 -33.61 4.60
N CYS A 28 -2.70 -33.92 3.78
CA CYS A 28 -2.56 -34.72 2.57
C CYS A 28 -3.53 -34.23 1.48
N CYS A 29 -3.33 -34.75 0.28
CA CYS A 29 -4.14 -34.43 -0.87
C CYS A 29 -5.08 -35.60 -1.19
N LEU A 30 -6.37 -35.28 -1.28
CA LEU A 30 -7.37 -36.18 -1.86
C LEU A 30 -7.66 -35.77 -3.30
N ILE A 31 -8.08 -36.74 -4.11
CA ILE A 31 -8.58 -36.49 -5.46
C ILE A 31 -10.08 -36.79 -5.38
N ASP A 32 -10.90 -35.81 -5.76
CA ASP A 32 -12.36 -35.97 -5.83
C ASP A 32 -12.78 -36.83 -7.04
N ILE A 33 -14.09 -37.08 -7.17
CA ILE A 33 -14.64 -37.86 -8.29
C ILE A 33 -14.42 -37.20 -9.66
N ASN A 34 -14.13 -35.90 -9.69
CA ASN A 34 -13.91 -35.11 -10.91
C ASN A 34 -12.42 -34.98 -11.25
N GLY A 35 -11.52 -35.53 -10.44
CA GLY A 35 -10.07 -35.42 -10.60
C GLY A 35 -9.45 -34.18 -9.96
N ASN A 36 -10.20 -33.37 -9.21
CA ASN A 36 -9.65 -32.20 -8.54
C ASN A 36 -8.91 -32.61 -7.26
N THR A 37 -7.77 -31.95 -7.02
CA THR A 37 -7.05 -32.08 -5.76
C THR A 37 -7.71 -31.24 -4.67
N ILE A 38 -7.92 -31.86 -3.50
CA ILE A 38 -8.47 -31.23 -2.30
C ILE A 38 -7.44 -31.40 -1.18
N ASP A 39 -6.94 -30.27 -0.68
CA ASP A 39 -6.13 -30.24 0.53
C ASP A 39 -7.00 -30.59 1.73
N VAL A 40 -6.60 -31.62 2.46
CA VAL A 40 -7.25 -32.03 3.70
C VAL A 40 -6.23 -32.26 4.80
N GLU A 41 -6.63 -32.09 6.05
CA GLU A 41 -5.93 -32.69 7.18
C GLU A 41 -6.64 -34.00 7.57
N ALA A 42 -5.85 -35.05 7.84
CA ALA A 42 -6.36 -36.39 8.09
C ALA A 42 -5.82 -36.98 9.39
N SER A 43 -6.73 -37.51 10.21
CA SER A 43 -6.41 -38.34 11.38
C SER A 43 -7.15 -39.67 11.30
N SER A 44 -6.54 -40.72 11.82
CA SER A 44 -7.04 -42.09 11.82
C SER A 44 -6.90 -42.72 13.19
N THR A 45 -7.90 -43.50 13.58
CA THR A 45 -7.89 -44.32 14.81
C THR A 45 -8.41 -45.71 14.53
N ARG A 46 -7.95 -46.69 15.33
CA ARG A 46 -8.41 -48.07 15.25
C ARG A 46 -9.63 -48.25 16.13
N ILE A 47 -10.72 -48.76 15.56
CA ILE A 47 -11.91 -49.17 16.30
C ILE A 47 -11.91 -50.69 16.40
N ARG A 48 -11.80 -51.19 17.64
CA ARG A 48 -11.98 -52.61 17.95
C ARG A 48 -13.48 -52.92 18.04
N ASN A 49 -13.87 -54.13 17.62
CA ASN A 49 -15.24 -54.67 17.76
C ASN A 49 -16.33 -53.84 17.06
N TYR A 50 -16.07 -53.36 15.85
CA TYR A 50 -17.11 -52.78 15.01
C TYR A 50 -18.15 -53.86 14.63
N PRO A 51 -19.46 -53.65 14.89
CA PRO A 51 -20.50 -54.65 14.67
C PRO A 51 -20.45 -55.25 13.26
N GLY A 52 -20.31 -56.58 13.17
CA GLY A 52 -20.28 -57.32 11.90
C GLY A 52 -19.02 -57.14 11.04
N ARG A 53 -18.01 -56.35 11.47
CA ARG A 53 -16.76 -56.15 10.73
C ARG A 53 -15.47 -56.36 11.54
N GLY A 54 -15.55 -56.51 12.86
CA GLY A 54 -14.37 -56.72 13.70
C GLY A 54 -13.56 -55.43 13.84
N THR A 55 -12.24 -55.49 13.62
CA THR A 55 -11.36 -54.32 13.73
C THR A 55 -11.39 -53.49 12.44
N VAL A 56 -11.64 -52.18 12.55
CA VAL A 56 -11.66 -51.23 11.43
C VAL A 56 -10.80 -50.00 11.72
N VAL A 57 -10.39 -49.29 10.68
CA VAL A 57 -9.83 -47.93 10.82
C VAL A 57 -10.90 -46.92 10.52
N GLN A 58 -11.07 -45.95 11.41
CA GLN A 58 -11.84 -44.75 11.15
C GLN A 58 -10.87 -43.63 10.80
N SER A 59 -11.03 -43.02 9.64
CA SER A 59 -10.29 -41.82 9.23
C SER A 59 -11.23 -40.63 9.15
N VAL A 60 -10.79 -39.50 9.69
CA VAL A 60 -11.46 -38.21 9.64
C VAL A 60 -10.64 -37.30 8.74
N PHE A 61 -11.28 -36.71 7.74
CA PHE A 61 -10.69 -35.75 6.81
C PHE A 61 -11.39 -34.41 6.98
N ARG A 62 -10.62 -33.32 7.07
CA ARG A 62 -11.16 -31.95 7.10
C ARG A 62 -10.61 -31.18 5.91
N ASP A 63 -11.48 -30.56 5.12
CA ASP A 63 -11.08 -29.67 4.03
C ASP A 63 -10.41 -28.42 4.62
N ILE A 64 -9.17 -28.15 4.21
CA ILE A 64 -8.36 -27.02 4.71
C ILE A 64 -8.13 -25.95 3.65
N ARG A 65 -8.72 -26.08 2.45
CA ARG A 65 -8.53 -25.10 1.37
C ARG A 65 -9.04 -23.71 1.76
N GLY A 66 -10.11 -23.63 2.53
CA GLY A 66 -10.64 -22.37 3.06
C GLY A 66 -9.63 -21.70 4.00
N ARG A 67 -9.15 -22.44 5.00
CA ARG A 67 -8.13 -21.97 5.96
C ARG A 67 -6.86 -21.49 5.26
N LYS A 68 -6.34 -22.28 4.30
CA LYS A 68 -5.14 -21.91 3.53
C LYS A 68 -5.33 -20.62 2.73
N LYS A 69 -6.48 -20.44 2.07
CA LYS A 69 -6.77 -19.19 1.33
C LYS A 69 -6.86 -17.97 2.24
N GLU A 70 -7.46 -18.11 3.41
CA GLU A 70 -7.54 -17.04 4.39
C GLU A 70 -6.15 -16.67 4.92
N GLU A 71 -5.33 -17.67 5.25
CA GLU A 71 -3.95 -17.48 5.68
C GLU A 71 -3.09 -16.80 4.60
N GLU A 72 -3.20 -17.24 3.35
CA GLU A 72 -2.53 -16.60 2.21
C GLU A 72 -2.97 -15.13 2.03
N ALA A 73 -4.27 -14.86 2.17
CA ALA A 73 -4.81 -13.51 2.08
C ALA A 73 -4.29 -12.61 3.21
N LEU A 74 -4.22 -13.14 4.44
CA LEU A 74 -3.65 -12.44 5.58
C LEU A 74 -2.17 -12.12 5.36
N ILE A 75 -1.37 -13.10 4.96
CA ILE A 75 0.06 -12.93 4.64
C ILE A 75 0.23 -11.88 3.54
N HIS A 76 -0.62 -11.90 2.50
CA HIS A 76 -0.56 -10.92 1.43
C HIS A 76 -0.89 -9.50 1.92
N SER A 77 -1.94 -9.37 2.74
CA SER A 77 -2.32 -8.09 3.34
C SER A 77 -1.22 -7.52 4.24
N GLU A 78 -0.57 -8.36 5.04
CA GLU A 78 0.55 -7.95 5.89
C GLU A 78 1.73 -7.45 5.05
N LYS A 79 2.10 -8.19 4.00
CA LYS A 79 3.14 -7.77 3.05
C LYS A 79 2.84 -6.42 2.41
N LEU A 80 1.59 -6.21 1.98
CA LEU A 80 1.16 -4.93 1.40
C LEU A 80 1.17 -3.79 2.43
N SER A 81 0.76 -4.05 3.67
CA SER A 81 0.80 -3.08 4.76
C SER A 81 2.23 -2.61 5.02
N VAL A 82 3.17 -3.55 5.15
CA VAL A 82 4.61 -3.25 5.33
C VAL A 82 5.14 -2.46 4.14
N ALA A 83 4.85 -2.88 2.92
CA ALA A 83 5.26 -2.15 1.71
C ALA A 83 4.70 -0.72 1.68
N GLY A 84 3.44 -0.53 2.09
CA GLY A 84 2.79 0.78 2.17
C GLY A 84 3.43 1.69 3.22
N GLN A 85 3.77 1.17 4.39
CA GLN A 85 4.49 1.93 5.43
C GLN A 85 5.88 2.35 4.95
N MET A 86 6.62 1.45 4.31
CA MET A 86 7.93 1.77 3.72
C MET A 86 7.81 2.83 2.62
N ALA A 87 6.84 2.69 1.72
CA ALA A 87 6.59 3.65 0.66
C ALA A 87 6.22 5.03 1.20
N ALA A 88 5.38 5.10 2.25
CA ALA A 88 5.05 6.34 2.93
C ALA A 88 6.29 6.98 3.57
N GLY A 89 7.14 6.20 4.23
CA GLY A 89 8.42 6.66 4.79
C GLY A 89 9.32 7.27 3.73
N ILE A 90 9.56 6.55 2.63
CA ILE A 90 10.34 7.05 1.48
C ILE A 90 9.73 8.33 0.91
N ALA A 91 8.40 8.38 0.73
CA ALA A 91 7.72 9.56 0.23
C ALA A 91 7.90 10.78 1.15
N HIS A 92 7.84 10.56 2.47
CA HIS A 92 8.13 11.60 3.47
C HIS A 92 9.57 12.07 3.38
N GLU A 93 10.54 11.15 3.28
CA GLU A 93 11.96 11.49 3.18
C GLU A 93 12.31 12.23 1.89
N ILE A 94 11.69 11.91 0.76
CA ILE A 94 11.86 12.64 -0.52
C ILE A 94 11.22 14.03 -0.45
N ARG A 95 10.06 14.15 0.20
CA ARG A 95 9.35 15.43 0.33
C ARG A 95 10.18 16.47 1.05
N ASN A 96 10.98 16.08 2.04
CA ASN A 96 11.78 16.99 2.86
C ASN A 96 12.81 17.81 2.05
N PRO A 97 13.78 17.21 1.34
CA PRO A 97 14.74 17.95 0.53
C PRO A 97 14.07 18.68 -0.63
N LEU A 98 13.01 18.11 -1.24
CA LEU A 98 12.30 18.77 -2.34
C LEU A 98 11.60 20.05 -1.88
N THR A 99 11.00 20.04 -0.70
CA THR A 99 10.37 21.22 -0.09
C THR A 99 11.42 22.30 0.19
N SER A 100 12.58 21.92 0.72
CA SER A 100 13.70 22.85 0.94
C SER A 100 14.22 23.44 -0.37
N LEU A 101 14.39 22.63 -1.42
CA LEU A 101 14.82 23.06 -2.75
C LEU A 101 13.86 24.10 -3.36
N ILE A 102 12.55 23.83 -3.28
CA ILE A 102 11.52 24.76 -3.74
C ILE A 102 11.58 26.07 -2.95
N GLY A 103 11.80 26.00 -1.63
CA GLY A 103 12.00 27.15 -0.76
C GLY A 103 13.18 28.03 -1.21
N PHE A 104 14.35 27.42 -1.45
CA PHE A 104 15.52 28.13 -1.95
C PHE A 104 15.31 28.74 -3.34
N SER A 105 14.68 28.02 -4.26
CA SER A 105 14.37 28.53 -5.60
C SER A 105 13.47 29.77 -5.53
N LYS A 106 12.41 29.74 -4.71
CA LYS A 106 11.52 30.89 -4.47
C LYS A 106 12.26 32.08 -3.85
N PHE A 107 13.15 31.80 -2.89
CA PHE A 107 13.97 32.84 -2.26
C PHE A 107 14.92 33.53 -3.26
N LEU A 108 15.61 32.74 -4.10
CA LEU A 108 16.48 33.27 -5.14
C LEU A 108 15.70 34.11 -6.17
N LYS A 109 14.53 33.63 -6.61
CA LYS A 109 13.65 34.39 -7.50
C LYS A 109 13.27 35.74 -6.90
N THR A 110 12.89 35.78 -5.62
CA THR A 110 12.55 37.04 -4.93
C THR A 110 13.73 38.01 -4.89
N LYS A 111 14.97 37.54 -4.73
CA LYS A 111 16.15 38.40 -4.81
C LYS A 111 16.35 38.94 -6.22
N ILE A 112 16.25 38.08 -7.23
CA ILE A 112 16.40 38.47 -8.64
C ILE A 112 15.35 39.52 -9.02
N ASP A 113 14.09 39.33 -8.64
CA ASP A 113 13.01 40.28 -8.90
C ASP A 113 13.30 41.66 -8.28
N LYS A 114 13.82 41.69 -7.04
CA LYS A 114 14.27 42.94 -6.38
C LYS A 114 15.45 43.61 -7.09
N TYR A 115 16.41 42.84 -7.59
CA TYR A 115 17.51 43.39 -8.39
C TYR A 115 17.00 43.97 -9.70
N HIS A 116 16.02 43.32 -10.35
CA HIS A 116 15.40 43.81 -11.57
C HIS A 116 14.69 45.15 -11.35
N GLU A 117 13.93 45.29 -10.26
CA GLU A 117 13.27 46.53 -9.87
C GLU A 117 14.28 47.66 -9.55
N TYR A 118 15.37 47.34 -8.83
CA TYR A 118 16.45 48.29 -8.57
C TYR A 118 17.18 48.75 -9.83
N PHE A 119 17.44 47.83 -10.77
CA PHE A 119 18.10 48.15 -12.03
C PHE A 119 17.21 49.02 -12.93
N ASP A 120 15.91 48.75 -12.96
CA ASP A 120 14.94 49.52 -13.74
C ASP A 120 14.75 50.94 -13.18
N TYR A 121 14.69 51.08 -11.86
CA TYR A 121 14.74 52.39 -11.19
C TYR A 121 16.02 53.18 -11.54
N LYS A 122 17.18 52.52 -11.54
CA LYS A 122 18.45 53.20 -11.88
C LYS A 122 18.55 53.54 -13.37
N GLN A 123 17.97 52.74 -14.28
CA GLN A 123 17.92 53.08 -15.70
C GLN A 123 16.96 54.25 -15.99
N THR A 124 15.79 54.28 -15.34
CA THR A 124 14.83 55.38 -15.49
C THR A 124 15.37 56.68 -14.87
N ALA A 125 16.01 56.63 -13.70
CA ALA A 125 16.67 57.80 -13.09
C ALA A 125 17.86 58.32 -13.92
N ARG A 126 18.61 57.44 -14.59
CA ARG A 126 19.71 57.82 -15.49
C ARG A 126 19.21 58.40 -16.82
N LYS A 127 18.09 57.91 -17.35
CA LYS A 127 17.40 58.52 -18.52
C LYS A 127 16.71 59.85 -18.17
N GLY A 128 16.38 60.10 -16.90
CA GLY A 128 15.84 61.37 -16.41
C GLY A 128 16.86 62.53 -16.37
N LYS A 129 18.17 62.24 -16.35
CA LYS A 129 19.24 63.25 -16.47
C LYS A 129 19.70 63.39 -17.92
N GLY A 130 18.79 63.77 -18.80
CA GLY A 130 19.11 63.94 -20.21
C GLY A 130 17.91 64.24 -21.07
N LYS A 131 17.17 65.31 -20.74
CA LYS A 131 16.38 66.13 -21.68
C LYS A 131 15.68 67.26 -20.94
N GLY A 132 16.42 68.35 -20.75
CA GLY A 132 15.83 69.66 -21.01
C GLY A 132 15.71 69.81 -22.53
N LYS A 133 14.53 70.23 -23.00
CA LYS A 133 14.09 70.46 -24.39
C LYS A 133 13.47 69.26 -25.14
N GLY A 134 12.20 69.43 -25.50
CA GLY A 134 11.62 68.84 -26.71
C GLY A 134 10.22 68.28 -26.58
N LYS A 135 9.23 69.09 -26.97
CA LYS A 135 7.81 68.84 -27.23
C LYS A 135 7.47 67.45 -27.83
N GLY A 136 6.23 66.99 -27.56
CA GLY A 136 5.39 66.36 -28.59
C GLY A 136 4.86 64.95 -28.30
N THR A 137 3.53 64.84 -28.16
CA THR A 137 2.61 63.80 -28.71
C THR A 137 2.99 62.32 -28.52
N GLY A 138 2.21 61.38 -27.97
CA GLY A 138 0.77 61.18 -27.86
C GLY A 138 0.51 59.66 -27.93
N LYS A 139 -0.58 59.18 -27.26
CA LYS A 139 -1.16 57.80 -27.27
C LYS A 139 -0.31 56.70 -26.58
N GLY A 140 -0.73 56.04 -25.50
CA GLY A 140 -1.93 55.20 -25.32
C GLY A 140 -1.59 53.77 -25.77
N LYS A 141 -1.76 52.64 -25.08
CA LYS A 141 -2.56 52.12 -23.95
C LYS A 141 -1.79 50.87 -23.44
N GLY A 142 -1.99 50.25 -22.28
CA GLY A 142 -3.06 50.32 -21.31
C GLY A 142 -2.63 49.67 -19.99
N LYS A 143 -3.15 50.24 -18.91
CA LYS A 143 -3.09 49.74 -17.55
C LYS A 143 -4.05 48.55 -17.43
N LYS A 144 -3.66 47.48 -16.73
CA LYS A 144 -4.63 46.64 -16.02
C LYS A 144 -4.43 46.82 -14.53
N ALA A 145 -5.49 47.32 -13.91
CA ALA A 145 -5.61 47.63 -12.51
C ALA A 145 -5.65 46.35 -11.67
N VAL A 146 -4.92 46.36 -10.56
CA VAL A 146 -5.16 45.49 -9.41
C VAL A 146 -6.22 46.20 -8.57
N LEU A 147 -7.42 45.65 -8.51
CA LEU A 147 -8.38 46.03 -7.48
C LEU A 147 -8.10 45.19 -6.23
N ASN A 148 -8.04 45.92 -5.13
CA ASN A 148 -7.78 45.48 -3.77
C ASN A 148 -9.13 45.39 -3.04
N LEU A 149 -9.36 44.35 -2.24
CA LEU A 149 -10.26 44.44 -1.10
C LEU A 149 -9.85 43.44 -0.01
N LYS A 150 -9.20 44.00 1.02
CA LYS A 150 -9.23 43.51 2.40
C LYS A 150 -10.69 43.43 2.86
N SER A 151 -11.05 42.43 3.66
CA SER A 151 -11.22 42.60 5.12
C SER A 151 -11.92 41.41 5.80
N CYS A 152 -11.49 41.21 7.05
CA CYS A 152 -12.22 40.69 8.21
C CYS A 152 -12.21 39.18 8.53
N GLN A 153 -11.44 38.95 9.61
CA GLN A 153 -11.60 37.95 10.66
C GLN A 153 -13.07 37.72 11.08
N HIS A 154 -13.42 36.47 11.42
CA HIS A 154 -14.06 35.98 12.66
C HIS A 154 -14.15 34.44 12.47
N SER A 155 -13.35 33.65 13.20
CA SER A 155 -13.76 32.92 14.41
C SER A 155 -15.00 32.04 14.26
N SER A 156 -14.86 30.78 14.71
CA SER A 156 -15.87 29.78 15.10
C SER A 156 -16.26 28.67 14.10
N SER A 157 -15.72 27.48 14.34
CA SER A 157 -16.44 26.19 14.31
C SER A 157 -17.62 26.26 15.31
N PRO A 158 -18.71 25.46 15.20
CA PRO A 158 -18.63 23.99 15.36
C PRO A 158 -19.65 23.12 14.57
N SER A 159 -19.35 21.81 14.58
CA SER A 159 -20.27 20.65 14.60
C SER A 159 -21.28 20.42 13.46
N GLY A 160 -21.03 19.32 12.76
CA GLY A 160 -21.97 18.48 12.01
C GLY A 160 -21.30 17.14 11.76
#